data_AF-A0A1S2IJ50-F1
#
_entry.id   AF-A0A1S2IJ50-F1
#
_cell.length_a   1.000
_cell.length_b   1.000
_cell.length_c   1.000
_cell.angle_alpha   90.00
_cell.angle_beta   90.00
_cell.angle_gamma   90.00
#
_symmetry.space_group_name_H-M   'P 1'
#
loop_
_entity.id
_entity.type
_entity.pdbx_description
1 polymer ?
#
loop_
_entity_poly.entity_id
_entity_poly.type
_entity_poly.pdbx_seq_one_letter_code
_entity_poly.pdbx_strand_id
1 'polypeptide(L)'
;MLAQQKEEFGGIRFGAGLLGWFAATGFGLVMITIFGGVLAAWGGVASGSTAMTDLRSFTADNADVLALTSGIVVLAIIFFGYLIGGYTASRIARFSGFKQGLATWLWGVVITIVLAIVVGVVGTQSGDSSSPNPFVPSMDDLQSSSLAGLIGLALVVVLSFAGAVLGGLLGQRYHRKVDRFFSEQD
;
A
#
# COMPACT_ATOMS: atom_id res chain seq x y z
N MET A 1 35.03 -7.25 -8.12
CA MET A 1 34.60 -5.84 -8.00
C MET A 1 33.09 -5.67 -7.79
N LEU A 2 32.21 -6.29 -8.60
CA LEU A 2 30.73 -6.19 -8.41
C LEU A 2 30.22 -6.75 -7.07
N ALA A 3 30.83 -7.81 -6.53
CA ALA A 3 30.44 -8.38 -5.23
C ALA A 3 30.74 -7.42 -4.05
N GLN A 4 31.93 -6.79 -4.03
CA GLN A 4 32.32 -5.80 -3.02
C GLN A 4 31.47 -4.51 -3.10
N GLN A 5 31.16 -4.01 -4.31
CA GLN A 5 30.25 -2.86 -4.46
C GLN A 5 28.80 -3.16 -4.03
N LYS A 6 28.36 -4.42 -4.11
CA LYS A 6 27.05 -4.85 -3.63
C LYS A 6 26.99 -4.96 -2.11
N GLU A 7 28.13 -5.19 -1.47
CA GLU A 7 28.29 -5.21 -0.02
C GLU A 7 28.35 -3.78 0.54
N GLU A 8 29.02 -2.87 -0.16
CA GLU A 8 29.20 -1.46 0.26
C GLU A 8 28.02 -0.54 -0.14
N PHE A 9 27.40 -0.74 -1.30
CA PHE A 9 26.28 0.09 -1.80
C PHE A 9 24.92 -0.66 -1.90
N GLY A 10 24.84 -1.91 -1.46
CA GLY A 10 23.60 -2.70 -1.43
C GLY A 10 22.70 -2.42 -0.23
N GLY A 11 22.85 -1.26 0.41
CA GLY A 11 22.03 -0.82 1.55
C GLY A 11 20.60 -0.40 1.15
N ILE A 12 19.74 -0.26 2.17
CA ILE A 12 18.41 0.33 2.01
C ILE A 12 18.60 1.82 1.68
N ARG A 13 18.05 2.27 0.54
CA ARG A 13 18.04 3.69 0.18
C ARG A 13 16.67 4.24 0.56
N PHE A 14 16.55 4.74 1.79
CA PHE A 14 15.27 5.21 2.33
C PHE A 14 14.56 6.21 1.42
N GLY A 15 15.28 7.11 0.75
CA GLY A 15 14.68 8.07 -0.19
C GLY A 15 14.00 7.39 -1.40
N ALA A 16 14.56 6.30 -1.93
CA ALA A 16 13.94 5.56 -3.02
C ALA A 16 12.67 4.82 -2.57
N GLY A 17 12.69 4.26 -1.36
CA GLY A 17 11.50 3.66 -0.73
C GLY A 17 10.38 4.69 -0.52
N LEU A 18 10.70 5.91 -0.10
CA LEU A 18 9.72 6.97 0.09
C LEU A 18 9.03 7.35 -1.24
N LEU A 19 9.81 7.51 -2.31
CA LEU A 19 9.27 7.78 -3.64
C LEU A 19 8.43 6.61 -4.17
N GLY A 20 8.84 5.37 -3.88
CA GLY A 20 8.02 4.18 -4.14
C GLY A 20 6.69 4.23 -3.39
N TRP A 21 6.68 4.68 -2.14
CA TRP A 21 5.46 4.79 -1.36
C TRP A 21 4.53 5.87 -1.92
N PHE A 22 5.06 7.02 -2.34
CA PHE A 22 4.27 8.04 -3.04
C PHE A 22 3.65 7.52 -4.34
N ALA A 23 4.40 6.74 -5.11
CA ALA A 23 3.86 6.09 -6.31
C ALA A 23 2.74 5.09 -5.99
N ALA A 24 2.90 4.30 -4.92
CA ALA A 24 1.88 3.36 -4.47
C ALA A 24 0.60 4.06 -4.02
N THR A 25 0.72 5.07 -3.15
CA THR A 25 -0.40 5.85 -2.64
C THR A 25 -1.08 6.66 -3.75
N GLY A 26 -0.31 7.26 -4.67
CA GLY A 26 -0.85 7.99 -5.81
C GLY A 26 -1.68 7.10 -6.73
N PHE A 27 -1.17 5.91 -7.07
CA PHE A 27 -1.93 4.92 -7.83
C PHE A 27 -3.17 4.45 -7.07
N GLY A 28 -3.02 4.12 -5.79
CA GLY A 28 -4.11 3.65 -4.94
C GLY A 28 -5.24 4.66 -4.86
N LEU A 29 -4.92 5.95 -4.66
CA LEU A 29 -5.91 7.02 -4.58
C LEU A 29 -6.70 7.14 -5.89
N VAL A 30 -6.01 7.19 -7.04
CA VAL A 30 -6.67 7.29 -8.35
C VAL A 30 -7.58 6.08 -8.59
N MET A 31 -7.11 4.86 -8.31
CA MET A 31 -7.92 3.65 -8.50
C MET A 31 -9.13 3.60 -7.56
N ILE A 32 -8.97 3.99 -6.30
CA ILE A 32 -10.08 4.05 -5.33
C ILE A 32 -11.10 5.10 -5.77
N THR A 33 -10.66 6.26 -6.25
CA THR A 33 -11.58 7.30 -6.78
C THR A 33 -12.36 6.80 -8.00
N ILE A 34 -11.69 6.12 -8.93
CA ILE A 34 -12.35 5.52 -10.11
C ILE A 34 -13.34 4.44 -9.66
N PHE A 35 -12.93 3.55 -8.74
CA PHE A 35 -13.78 2.48 -8.24
C PHE A 35 -15.02 3.03 -7.52
N GLY A 36 -14.84 4.04 -6.65
CA GLY A 36 -15.92 4.76 -6.00
C GLY A 36 -16.87 5.43 -6.99
N GLY A 37 -16.35 6.03 -8.07
CA GLY A 37 -17.17 6.59 -9.15
C GLY A 37 -17.99 5.55 -9.92
N VAL A 38 -17.44 4.35 -10.16
CA VAL A 38 -18.19 3.25 -10.77
C VAL A 38 -19.31 2.76 -9.85
N LEU A 39 -19.01 2.59 -8.55
CA LEU A 39 -20.02 2.24 -7.54
C LEU A 39 -21.11 3.31 -7.42
N ALA A 40 -20.74 4.59 -7.47
CA ALA A 40 -21.66 5.73 -7.48
C ALA A 40 -22.69 5.63 -8.62
N ALA A 41 -22.21 5.35 -9.84
CA ALA A 41 -23.04 5.24 -11.02
C ALA A 41 -23.97 4.01 -10.98
N TRP A 42 -23.60 2.96 -10.25
CA TRP A 42 -24.38 1.73 -10.11
C TRP A 42 -25.35 1.74 -8.91
N GLY A 43 -25.08 2.52 -7.85
CA GLY A 43 -25.81 2.41 -6.59
C GLY A 43 -25.80 3.61 -5.63
N GLY A 44 -25.37 4.81 -6.07
CA GLY A 44 -25.58 6.05 -5.31
C GLY A 44 -24.58 6.37 -4.18
N VAL A 45 -23.36 5.84 -4.22
CA VAL A 45 -22.28 6.22 -3.27
C VAL A 45 -21.57 7.50 -3.73
N ALA A 46 -21.27 8.44 -2.83
CA ALA A 46 -20.59 9.67 -3.20
C ALA A 46 -19.14 9.41 -3.67
N SER A 47 -18.69 10.15 -4.71
CA SER A 47 -17.31 10.13 -5.21
C SER A 47 -16.50 11.26 -4.56
N GLY A 48 -15.34 10.97 -3.94
CA GLY A 48 -14.49 12.00 -3.35
C GLY A 48 -13.35 11.49 -2.45
N SER A 49 -12.72 12.39 -1.69
CA SER A 49 -11.65 12.12 -0.71
C SER A 49 -12.10 11.24 0.47
N THR A 50 -13.41 11.04 0.63
CA THR A 50 -14.05 10.14 1.60
C THR A 50 -14.26 8.72 1.06
N ALA A 51 -13.84 8.42 -0.17
CA ALA A 51 -14.11 7.14 -0.84
C ALA A 51 -13.71 5.89 -0.03
N MET A 52 -12.68 5.98 0.83
CA MET A 52 -12.28 4.86 1.71
C MET A 52 -13.28 4.65 2.86
N THR A 53 -13.82 5.73 3.40
CA THR A 53 -14.84 5.74 4.46
C THR A 53 -16.21 5.38 3.91
N ASP A 54 -16.54 5.90 2.72
CA ASP A 54 -17.78 5.62 2.00
C ASP A 54 -17.83 4.18 1.46
N LEU A 55 -16.67 3.58 1.14
CA LEU A 55 -16.60 2.15 0.88
C LEU A 55 -16.96 1.34 2.14
N ARG A 56 -16.43 1.72 3.30
CA ARG A 56 -16.70 0.99 4.56
C ARG A 56 -18.18 1.02 4.92
N SER A 57 -18.86 2.17 4.77
CA SER A 57 -20.30 2.29 5.02
C SER A 57 -21.13 1.55 3.95
N PHE A 58 -20.76 1.65 2.67
CA PHE A 58 -21.47 0.94 1.60
C PHE A 58 -21.38 -0.60 1.72
N THR A 59 -20.23 -1.11 2.17
CA THR A 59 -20.01 -2.53 2.48
C THR A 59 -20.83 -2.99 3.68
N ALA A 60 -21.15 -2.11 4.64
CA ALA A 60 -21.98 -2.44 5.80
C ALA A 60 -23.47 -2.56 5.45
N ASP A 61 -23.96 -1.76 4.51
CA ASP A 61 -25.39 -1.68 4.17
C ASP A 61 -25.85 -2.67 3.08
N ASN A 62 -24.93 -3.23 2.27
CA ASN A 62 -25.29 -4.06 1.10
C ASN A 62 -24.79 -5.50 1.24
N ALA A 63 -25.74 -6.40 1.52
CA ALA A 63 -25.60 -7.81 1.86
C ALA A 63 -24.60 -8.63 1.00
N ASP A 64 -23.66 -9.27 1.72
CA ASP A 64 -22.75 -10.38 1.40
C ASP A 64 -21.97 -10.39 0.08
N VAL A 65 -22.62 -10.28 -1.09
CA VAL A 65 -21.96 -10.43 -2.40
C VAL A 65 -21.24 -9.14 -2.82
N LEU A 66 -21.84 -7.98 -2.53
CA LEU A 66 -21.25 -6.69 -2.87
C LEU A 66 -20.10 -6.32 -1.93
N ALA A 67 -20.22 -6.74 -0.66
CA ALA A 67 -19.18 -6.64 0.35
C ALA A 67 -17.92 -7.44 -0.03
N LEU A 68 -18.09 -8.71 -0.43
CA LEU A 68 -16.96 -9.54 -0.85
C LEU A 68 -16.30 -9.02 -2.13
N THR A 69 -17.10 -8.63 -3.12
CA THR A 69 -16.58 -8.14 -4.41
C THR A 69 -15.80 -6.85 -4.25
N SER A 70 -16.35 -5.88 -3.50
CA SER A 70 -15.66 -4.62 -3.22
C SER A 70 -14.38 -4.83 -2.40
N GLY A 71 -14.41 -5.72 -1.40
CA GLY A 71 -13.22 -6.08 -0.63
C GLY A 71 -12.09 -6.65 -1.50
N ILE A 72 -12.41 -7.57 -2.42
CA ILE A 72 -11.41 -8.14 -3.34
C ILE A 72 -10.81 -7.06 -4.25
N VAL A 73 -11.63 -6.15 -4.78
CA VAL A 73 -11.14 -5.06 -5.64
C VAL A 73 -10.19 -4.14 -4.88
N VAL A 74 -10.52 -3.76 -3.64
CA VAL A 74 -9.64 -2.95 -2.79
C VAL A 74 -8.31 -3.66 -2.52
N LEU A 75 -8.36 -4.95 -2.19
CA LEU A 75 -7.15 -5.76 -1.99
C LEU A 75 -6.28 -5.82 -3.25
N ALA A 76 -6.90 -5.92 -4.43
CA ALA A 76 -6.19 -5.86 -5.70
C ALA A 76 -5.53 -4.49 -5.91
N ILE A 77 -6.26 -3.39 -5.65
CA ILE A 77 -5.71 -2.03 -5.76
C ILE A 77 -4.49 -1.85 -4.84
N ILE A 78 -4.57 -2.32 -3.58
CA ILE A 78 -3.45 -2.27 -2.64
C ILE A 78 -2.26 -3.07 -3.17
N PHE A 79 -2.51 -4.30 -3.63
CA PHE A 79 -1.46 -5.15 -4.19
C PHE A 79 -0.76 -4.48 -5.38
N PHE A 80 -1.52 -4.00 -6.37
CA PHE A 80 -0.96 -3.35 -7.56
C PHE A 80 -0.32 -2.00 -7.25
N GLY A 81 -0.85 -1.22 -6.30
CA GLY A 81 -0.24 0.01 -5.84
C GLY A 81 1.15 -0.25 -5.26
N TYR A 82 1.27 -1.19 -4.31
CA TYR A 82 2.57 -1.55 -3.76
C TYR A 82 3.48 -2.25 -4.77
N LEU A 83 2.94 -2.98 -5.76
CA LEU A 83 3.72 -3.51 -6.89
C LEU A 83 4.39 -2.39 -7.70
N ILE A 84 3.63 -1.35 -8.06
CA ILE A 84 4.15 -0.20 -8.82
C ILE A 84 5.13 0.61 -7.95
N GLY A 85 4.83 0.78 -6.67
CA GLY A 85 5.68 1.49 -5.72
C GLY A 85 7.03 0.80 -5.51
N GLY A 86 7.03 -0.51 -5.26
CA GLY A 86 8.23 -1.32 -5.17
C GLY A 86 9.05 -1.29 -6.47
N TYR A 87 8.38 -1.39 -7.62
CA TYR A 87 9.03 -1.29 -8.93
C TYR A 87 9.76 0.03 -9.10
N THR A 88 9.11 1.14 -8.76
CA THR A 88 9.67 2.50 -8.89
C THR A 88 10.87 2.70 -7.97
N ALA A 89 10.77 2.29 -6.70
CA ALA A 89 11.87 2.37 -5.74
C ALA A 89 13.11 1.60 -6.23
N SER A 90 12.89 0.41 -6.80
CA SER A 90 13.97 -0.41 -7.37
C SER A 90 14.59 0.12 -8.64
N ARG A 91 13.90 0.96 -9.42
CA ARG A 91 14.49 1.60 -10.62
C ARG A 91 15.46 2.71 -10.24
N ILE A 92 15.25 3.35 -9.10
CA ILE A 92 16.13 4.40 -8.55
C ILE A 92 17.35 3.79 -7.84
N ALA A 93 17.22 2.56 -7.36
CA ALA A 93 18.27 1.84 -6.66
C ALA A 93 18.93 0.78 -7.55
N ARG A 94 20.18 1.04 -7.95
CA ARG A 94 20.98 0.17 -8.83
C ARG A 94 21.15 -1.25 -8.27
N PHE A 95 21.23 -1.41 -6.95
CA PHE A 95 21.46 -2.70 -6.30
C PHE A 95 20.46 -2.94 -5.16
N SER A 96 19.91 -4.16 -5.07
CA SER A 96 19.01 -4.69 -4.02
C SER A 96 17.50 -4.38 -4.11
N GLY A 97 16.84 -4.87 -5.16
CA GLY A 97 15.41 -4.62 -5.40
C GLY A 97 14.47 -5.10 -4.30
N PHE A 98 14.80 -6.23 -3.67
CA PHE A 98 14.08 -6.71 -2.50
C PHE A 98 14.11 -5.69 -1.34
N LYS A 99 15.29 -5.14 -1.02
CA LYS A 99 15.45 -4.18 0.07
C LYS A 99 14.72 -2.87 -0.20
N GLN A 100 14.58 -2.49 -1.46
CA GLN A 100 13.91 -1.25 -1.86
C GLN A 100 12.39 -1.42 -1.88
N GLY A 101 11.89 -2.58 -2.31
CA GLY A 101 10.50 -2.97 -2.08
C GLY A 101 10.14 -2.99 -0.60
N LEU A 102 11.00 -3.58 0.24
CA LEU A 102 10.85 -3.55 1.69
C LEU A 102 10.88 -2.12 2.25
N ALA A 103 11.78 -1.26 1.76
CA ALA A 103 11.84 0.14 2.16
C ALA A 103 10.55 0.90 1.83
N THR A 104 9.97 0.67 0.65
CA THR A 104 8.66 1.22 0.27
C THR A 104 7.56 0.79 1.23
N TRP A 105 7.53 -0.50 1.59
CA TRP A 105 6.55 -1.02 2.54
C TRP A 105 6.72 -0.44 3.94
N LEU A 106 7.96 -0.36 4.44
CA LEU A 106 8.27 0.23 5.75
C LEU A 106 7.88 1.70 5.83
N TRP A 107 8.08 2.48 4.77
CA TRP A 107 7.59 3.86 4.72
C TRP A 107 6.07 3.94 4.84
N GLY A 108 5.34 2.97 4.24
CA GLY A 108 3.91 2.86 4.43
C GLY A 108 3.52 2.67 5.89
N VAL A 109 4.19 1.75 6.59
CA VAL A 109 3.95 1.53 8.03
C VAL A 109 4.25 2.80 8.84
N VAL A 110 5.40 3.45 8.60
CA VAL A 110 5.80 4.67 9.32
C VAL A 110 4.77 5.78 9.11
N ILE A 111 4.34 6.02 7.87
CA ILE A 111 3.39 7.10 7.56
C ILE A 111 2.00 6.77 8.10
N THR A 112 1.56 5.52 8.05
CA THR A 112 0.31 5.08 8.70
C THR A 112 0.33 5.39 10.20
N ILE A 113 1.43 5.10 10.90
CA ILE A 113 1.58 5.41 12.33
C ILE A 113 1.53 6.93 12.57
N VAL A 114 2.26 7.72 11.77
CA VAL A 114 2.27 9.18 11.89
C VAL A 114 0.88 9.76 11.66
N LEU A 115 0.17 9.33 10.62
CA LEU A 115 -1.18 9.79 10.31
C LEU A 115 -2.18 9.35 11.38
N ALA A 116 -2.06 8.14 11.91
CA ALA A 116 -2.90 7.67 13.01
C ALA A 116 -2.77 8.58 14.24
N ILE A 117 -1.55 8.95 14.61
CA ILE A 117 -1.28 9.87 15.73
C ILE A 117 -1.86 11.25 15.43
N VAL A 118 -1.60 11.80 14.24
CA VAL A 118 -2.09 13.14 13.85
C VAL A 118 -3.61 13.20 13.89
N VAL A 119 -4.29 12.23 13.27
CA VAL A 119 -5.77 12.17 13.28
C VAL A 119 -6.30 11.98 14.69
N GLY A 120 -5.66 11.14 15.51
CA GLY A 120 -6.04 10.94 16.91
C GLY A 120 -5.95 12.23 17.73
N VAL A 121 -4.82 12.95 17.64
CA VAL A 121 -4.62 14.22 18.34
C VAL A 121 -5.62 15.27 17.87
N VAL A 122 -5.81 15.41 16.56
CA VAL A 122 -6.78 16.38 16.00
C VAL A 122 -8.20 16.07 16.47
N GLY A 123 -8.63 14.80 16.42
CA GLY A 123 -9.96 14.38 16.89
C GLY A 123 -10.21 14.68 18.37
N THR A 124 -9.20 14.49 19.22
CA THR A 124 -9.30 14.86 20.65
C THR A 124 -9.42 16.38 20.87
N GLN A 125 -8.74 17.19 20.05
CA GLN A 125 -8.78 18.66 20.15
C GLN A 125 -10.10 19.25 19.66
N SER A 126 -10.76 18.63 18.68
CA SER A 126 -12.05 19.07 18.16
C SER A 126 -13.25 18.61 18.98
N GLY A 127 -13.04 17.87 20.08
CA GLY A 127 -14.12 17.29 20.89
C GLY A 127 -14.89 16.16 20.19
N ASP A 128 -14.42 15.73 19.01
CA ASP A 128 -15.04 14.68 18.20
C ASP A 128 -14.21 13.39 18.35
N SER A 129 -14.25 12.83 19.55
CA SER A 129 -13.62 11.54 19.85
C SER A 129 -14.39 10.35 19.30
N SER A 130 -15.58 10.59 18.74
CA SER A 130 -16.46 9.59 18.11
C SER A 130 -16.11 9.31 16.64
N SER A 131 -15.44 10.23 15.96
CA SER A 131 -15.09 10.06 14.55
C SER A 131 -14.08 8.90 14.35
N PRO A 132 -14.43 7.87 13.54
CA PRO A 132 -13.54 6.74 13.29
C PRO A 132 -12.23 7.18 12.64
N ASN A 133 -11.09 6.77 13.21
CA ASN A 133 -9.80 7.00 12.57
C ASN A 133 -9.65 6.04 11.38
N PRO A 134 -9.50 6.52 10.13
CA PRO A 134 -9.42 5.64 8.97
C PRO A 134 -8.12 4.83 8.90
N PHE A 135 -7.08 5.24 9.65
CA PHE A 135 -5.75 4.61 9.62
C PHE A 135 -5.53 3.54 10.69
N VAL A 136 -6.39 3.49 11.72
CA VAL A 136 -6.32 2.48 12.78
C VAL A 136 -7.70 1.88 13.06
N PRO A 137 -7.80 0.56 13.27
CA PRO A 137 -9.04 -0.04 13.78
C PRO A 137 -9.45 0.60 15.11
N SER A 138 -10.75 0.78 15.33
CA SER A 138 -11.26 1.33 16.59
C SER A 138 -11.11 0.31 17.73
N MET A 139 -11.14 0.79 18.99
CA MET A 139 -11.12 -0.08 20.17
C MET A 139 -12.28 -1.09 20.15
N ASP A 140 -13.45 -0.67 19.68
CA ASP A 140 -14.62 -1.53 19.54
C ASP A 140 -14.41 -2.60 18.46
N ASP A 141 -13.76 -2.27 17.33
CA ASP A 141 -13.38 -3.25 16.31
C ASP A 141 -12.38 -4.28 16.84
N LEU A 142 -11.45 -3.86 17.70
CA LEU A 142 -10.44 -4.72 18.30
C LEU A 142 -11.02 -5.64 19.38
N GLN A 143 -11.97 -5.14 20.18
CA GLN A 143 -12.64 -5.93 21.23
C GLN A 143 -13.71 -6.87 20.66
N SER A 144 -14.41 -6.45 19.61
CA SER A 144 -15.41 -7.26 18.90
C SER A 144 -14.83 -8.16 17.82
N SER A 145 -13.50 -8.08 17.59
CA SER A 145 -12.69 -8.79 16.59
C SER A 145 -13.39 -9.98 15.94
N SER A 146 -14.19 -9.68 14.90
CA SER A 146 -14.73 -10.72 14.04
C SER A 146 -13.54 -11.37 13.33
N LEU A 147 -13.53 -12.71 13.22
CA LEU A 147 -12.52 -13.45 12.46
C LEU A 147 -12.30 -12.82 11.06
N ALA A 148 -13.36 -12.31 10.45
CA ALA A 148 -13.33 -11.61 9.17
C ALA A 148 -12.49 -10.32 9.20
N GLY A 149 -12.60 -9.49 10.25
CA GLY A 149 -11.82 -8.26 10.40
C GLY A 149 -10.31 -8.52 10.54
N LEU A 150 -9.93 -9.51 11.35
CA LEU A 150 -8.53 -9.93 11.46
C LEU A 150 -7.99 -10.47 10.14
N ILE A 151 -8.78 -11.29 9.44
CA ILE A 151 -8.40 -11.82 8.12
C ILE A 151 -8.21 -10.68 7.13
N GLY A 152 -9.10 -9.70 7.09
CA GLY A 152 -8.99 -8.52 6.23
C GLY A 152 -7.71 -7.72 6.50
N LEU A 153 -7.40 -7.43 7.76
CA LEU A 153 -6.17 -6.75 8.15
C LEU A 153 -4.93 -7.56 7.75
N ALA A 154 -4.92 -8.86 8.03
CA ALA A 154 -3.83 -9.74 7.65
C ALA A 154 -3.62 -9.77 6.14
N LEU A 155 -4.71 -9.83 5.35
CA LEU A 155 -4.65 -9.78 3.90
C LEU A 155 -4.05 -8.47 3.40
N VAL A 156 -4.46 -7.32 3.95
CA VAL A 156 -3.88 -6.01 3.58
C VAL A 156 -2.37 -5.98 3.84
N VAL A 157 -1.93 -6.46 5.00
CA VAL A 157 -0.51 -6.53 5.37
C VAL A 157 0.25 -7.45 4.42
N VAL A 158 -0.26 -8.67 4.19
CA VAL A 158 0.40 -9.67 3.35
C VAL A 158 0.45 -9.24 1.88
N LEU A 159 -0.65 -8.73 1.31
CA LEU A 159 -0.72 -8.31 -0.09
C LEU A 159 0.08 -7.04 -0.35
N SER A 160 0.05 -6.05 0.54
CA SER A 160 0.89 -4.86 0.39
C SER A 160 2.38 -5.22 0.45
N PHE A 161 2.77 -6.09 1.40
CA PHE A 161 4.14 -6.56 1.51
C PHE A 161 4.57 -7.35 0.27
N ALA A 162 3.75 -8.33 -0.15
CA ALA A 162 4.02 -9.16 -1.32
C ALA A 162 4.12 -8.30 -2.59
N GLY A 163 3.19 -7.36 -2.79
CA GLY A 163 3.22 -6.41 -3.91
C GLY A 163 4.52 -5.61 -3.91
N ALA A 164 4.90 -5.00 -2.78
CA ALA A 164 6.10 -4.18 -2.67
C ALA A 164 7.37 -4.96 -3.00
N VAL A 165 7.50 -6.16 -2.46
CA VAL A 165 8.67 -7.03 -2.68
C VAL A 165 8.72 -7.52 -4.13
N LEU A 166 7.61 -7.99 -4.68
CA LEU A 166 7.54 -8.46 -6.07
C LEU A 166 7.83 -7.32 -7.05
N GLY A 167 7.25 -6.15 -6.82
CA GLY A 167 7.52 -4.94 -7.59
C GLY A 167 8.99 -4.59 -7.55
N GLY A 168 9.57 -4.61 -6.35
CA GLY A 168 10.98 -4.35 -6.13
C GLY A 168 11.90 -5.32 -6.88
N LEU A 169 11.56 -6.61 -6.91
CA LEU A 169 12.30 -7.63 -7.65
C LEU A 169 12.18 -7.44 -9.16
N LEU A 170 10.98 -7.14 -9.67
CA LEU A 170 10.70 -6.88 -11.08
C LEU A 170 11.48 -5.67 -11.60
N GLY A 171 11.56 -4.58 -10.81
CA GLY A 171 12.32 -3.38 -11.17
C GLY A 171 13.80 -3.63 -11.42
N GLN A 172 14.37 -4.68 -10.82
CA GLN A 172 15.77 -5.06 -10.97
C GLN A 172 16.05 -6.12 -12.02
N ARG A 173 15.03 -6.68 -12.68
CA ARG A 173 15.21 -7.72 -13.70
C ARG A 173 15.98 -7.19 -14.92
N TYR A 174 15.74 -5.92 -15.29
CA TYR A 174 16.40 -5.30 -16.44
C TYR A 174 17.90 -5.06 -16.21
N HIS A 175 18.28 -4.53 -15.03
CA HIS A 175 19.70 -4.30 -14.69
C HIS A 175 20.52 -5.60 -14.68
N ARG A 176 19.97 -6.67 -14.11
CA ARG A 176 20.62 -8.00 -14.13
C ARG A 176 20.80 -8.57 -15.54
N LYS A 177 19.91 -8.22 -16.48
CA LYS A 177 20.01 -8.67 -17.87
C LYS A 177 21.12 -7.95 -18.61
N VAL A 178 21.27 -6.65 -18.36
CA VAL A 178 22.33 -5.82 -18.95
C VAL A 178 23.69 -6.21 -18.39
N ASP A 179 23.80 -6.40 -17.07
CA ASP A 179 25.08 -6.79 -16.44
C ASP A 179 25.61 -8.15 -16.96
N ARG A 180 24.71 -9.10 -17.27
CA ARG A 180 25.08 -10.41 -17.84
C ARG A 180 25.62 -10.31 -19.27
N PHE A 181 25.10 -9.37 -20.06
CA PHE A 181 25.54 -9.17 -21.45
C PHE A 181 26.99 -8.68 -21.54
N PHE A 182 27.41 -7.81 -20.63
CA PHE A 182 28.79 -7.29 -20.61
C PHE A 182 29.80 -8.31 -20.08
N SER A 183 29.41 -9.19 -19.14
CA SER A 183 30.31 -10.25 -18.66
C SER A 183 30.56 -11.38 -19.66
N GLU A 184 29.80 -11.45 -20.75
CA GLU A 184 29.97 -12.45 -21.81
C GLU A 184 30.85 -11.92 -22.98
N GLN A 185 31.24 -10.64 -22.95
CA GLN A 185 32.06 -10.00 -24.00
C GLN A 185 33.52 -9.72 -23.58
N ASP A 186 33.85 -9.91 -22.30
CA ASP A 186 35.21 -9.84 -21.73
C ASP A 186 35.73 -11.26 -21.41
#